data_AF-A0A3B1DYF4-F1
#
_entry.id   AF-A0A3B1DYF4-F1
#
_cell.length_a   1.000
_cell.length_b   1.000
_cell.length_c   1.000
_cell.angle_alpha   90.00
_cell.angle_beta   90.00
_cell.angle_gamma   90.00
#
_symmetry.space_group_name_H-M   'P 1'
#
loop_
_entity.id
_entity.type
_entity.pdbx_description
1 polymer ?
#
loop_
_entity_poly.entity_id
_entity_poly.type
_entity_poly.pdbx_seq_one_letter_code
_entity_poly.pdbx_strand_id
1 'polypeptide(L)'
;KWLEMFLRRRFEEEMRKFSEAPDFEHLERVNELLSVVFLMPVQVNLWTAQNIYYDMLMSIYPDMLKCEESGEKDVRAKDIRAKDIKEWIEGFLHLGQRLFFNIEEITRF
;
A
#
# COMPACT_ATOMS: atom_id res chain seq x y z
N LYS A 1 -3.05 4.68 25.45
CA LYS A 1 -1.89 5.49 24.98
C LYS A 1 -0.74 4.62 24.50
N TRP A 2 -0.13 3.76 25.31
CA TRP A 2 0.96 2.87 24.86
C TRP A 2 0.57 1.97 23.68
N LEU A 3 -0.60 1.32 23.74
CA LEU A 3 -1.05 0.41 22.68
C LEU A 3 -1.24 1.12 21.33
N GLU A 4 -1.88 2.29 21.33
CA GLU A 4 -2.00 3.14 20.13
C GLU A 4 -0.62 3.47 19.56
N MET A 5 0.31 3.94 20.39
CA MET A 5 1.66 4.30 19.93
C MET A 5 2.40 3.11 19.34
N PHE A 6 2.25 1.93 19.95
CA PHE A 6 2.85 0.70 19.46
C PHE A 6 2.29 0.31 18.10
N LEU A 7 0.96 0.29 17.95
CA LEU A 7 0.28 -0.06 16.69
C LEU A 7 0.61 0.95 15.59
N ARG A 8 0.58 2.25 15.90
CA ARG A 8 0.94 3.31 14.96
C ARG A 8 2.36 3.11 14.44
N ARG A 9 3.35 3.01 15.33
CA ARG A 9 4.76 2.85 14.93
C ARG A 9 4.96 1.59 14.12
N ARG A 10 4.37 0.48 14.55
CA ARG A 10 4.45 -0.80 13.84
C ARG A 10 3.87 -0.69 12.43
N PHE A 11 2.72 -0.03 12.27
CA PHE A 11 2.08 0.16 10.97
C PHE A 11 2.87 1.10 10.06
N GLU A 12 3.35 2.23 10.58
CA GLU A 12 4.21 3.17 9.86
C GLU A 12 5.52 2.50 9.40
N GLU A 13 6.09 1.59 10.20
CA GLU A 13 7.27 0.82 9.81
C GLU A 13 7.00 -0.14 8.66
N GLU A 14 5.88 -0.87 8.65
CA GLU A 14 5.56 -1.75 7.50
C GLU A 14 5.24 -0.94 6.25
N MET A 15 4.55 0.20 6.38
CA MET A 15 4.32 1.11 5.25
C MET A 15 5.63 1.59 4.64
N ARG A 16 6.63 1.92 5.46
CA ARG A 16 7.97 2.31 4.96
C ARG A 16 8.64 1.17 4.22
N LYS A 17 8.66 -0.04 4.79
CA LYS A 17 9.23 -1.21 4.11
C LYS A 17 8.53 -1.49 2.79
N PHE A 18 7.21 -1.37 2.76
CA PHE A 18 6.44 -1.51 1.52
C PHE A 18 6.80 -0.44 0.49
N SER A 19 7.04 0.80 0.91
CA SER A 19 7.48 1.86 -0.02
C SER A 19 8.89 1.62 -0.59
N GLU A 20 9.76 0.96 0.19
CA GLU A 20 11.12 0.60 -0.25
C GLU A 20 11.13 -0.67 -1.13
N ALA A 21 10.22 -1.61 -0.85
CA ALA A 21 10.03 -2.87 -1.54
C ALA A 21 8.53 -3.09 -1.84
N PRO A 22 8.01 -2.56 -2.97
CA PRO A 22 6.60 -2.65 -3.31
C PRO A 22 6.22 -4.02 -3.88
N ASP A 23 6.54 -5.09 -3.15
CA ASP A 23 6.20 -6.47 -3.51
C ASP A 23 4.89 -6.94 -2.86
N PHE A 24 4.49 -8.17 -3.20
CA PHE A 24 3.29 -8.80 -2.66
C PHE A 24 3.36 -9.08 -1.16
N GLU A 25 4.53 -9.51 -0.67
CA GLU A 25 4.70 -9.88 0.73
C GLU A 25 4.45 -8.66 1.62
N HIS A 26 5.04 -7.52 1.27
CA HIS A 26 4.86 -6.28 2.01
C HIS A 26 3.44 -5.70 1.86
N LEU A 27 2.83 -5.79 0.66
CA LEU A 27 1.46 -5.35 0.44
C LEU A 27 0.45 -6.16 1.28
N GLU A 28 0.58 -7.48 1.30
CA GLU A 28 -0.24 -8.37 2.12
C GLU A 28 -0.05 -8.04 3.60
N ARG A 29 1.22 -7.92 4.03
CA ARG A 29 1.58 -7.62 5.41
C ARG A 29 0.97 -6.31 5.93
N VAL A 30 1.01 -5.25 5.13
CA VAL A 30 0.39 -3.97 5.47
C VAL A 30 -1.13 -4.12 5.56
N ASN A 31 -1.76 -4.83 4.62
CA ASN A 31 -3.21 -5.07 4.63
C ASN A 31 -3.65 -5.86 5.88
N GLU A 32 -2.92 -6.90 6.27
CA GLU A 32 -3.20 -7.67 7.49
C GLU A 32 -3.05 -6.81 8.74
N LEU A 33 -1.96 -6.05 8.84
CA LEU A 33 -1.70 -5.21 10.00
C LEU A 33 -2.75 -4.10 10.14
N LEU A 34 -3.22 -3.52 9.03
CA LEU A 34 -4.32 -2.56 9.05
C LEU A 34 -5.63 -3.20 9.55
N SER A 35 -5.87 -4.48 9.27
CA SER A 35 -7.02 -5.21 9.82
C SER A 35 -6.93 -5.31 11.33
N VAL A 36 -5.74 -5.63 11.85
CA VAL A 36 -5.49 -5.65 13.29
C VAL A 36 -5.71 -4.26 13.89
N VAL A 37 -5.15 -3.21 13.27
CA VAL A 37 -5.32 -1.82 13.73
C VAL A 37 -6.80 -1.45 13.90
N PHE A 38 -7.66 -1.83 12.95
CA PHE A 38 -9.10 -1.54 13.02
C PHE A 38 -9.89 -2.39 14.02
N LEU A 39 -9.37 -3.55 14.44
CA LEU A 39 -10.02 -4.40 15.44
C LEU A 39 -9.71 -3.96 16.89
N MET A 40 -8.69 -3.13 17.10
CA MET A 40 -8.28 -2.73 18.44
C MET A 40 -9.18 -1.61 18.99
N PRO A 41 -9.48 -1.60 20.30
CA PRO A 41 -10.31 -0.57 20.93
C PRO A 41 -9.50 0.73 21.19
N VAL A 42 -8.69 1.14 20.23
CA VAL A 42 -7.90 2.38 20.27
C VAL A 42 -7.95 3.06 18.92
N GLN A 43 -8.08 4.38 18.92
CA GLN A 43 -7.98 5.15 17.69
C GLN A 43 -6.51 5.37 17.33
N VAL A 44 -6.06 4.74 16.25
CA VAL A 44 -4.70 4.90 15.72
C VAL A 44 -4.68 6.06 14.73
N ASN A 45 -3.72 6.98 14.88
CA ASN A 45 -3.51 8.03 13.90
C ASN A 45 -2.77 7.46 12.67
N LEU A 46 -3.42 7.51 11.50
CA LEU A 46 -2.90 6.94 10.26
C LEU A 46 -2.23 7.98 9.34
N TRP A 47 -2.13 9.25 9.74
CA TRP A 47 -1.66 10.34 8.87
C TRP A 47 -0.33 10.06 8.18
N THR A 48 0.68 9.60 8.92
CA THR A 48 2.00 9.26 8.35
C THR A 48 1.90 8.13 7.33
N ALA A 49 1.12 7.08 7.64
CA ALA A 49 0.91 5.96 6.73
C ALA A 49 0.15 6.39 5.47
N GLN A 50 -0.84 7.27 5.61
CA GLN A 50 -1.58 7.85 4.49
C GLN A 50 -0.65 8.65 3.57
N ASN A 51 0.26 9.46 4.12
CA ASN A 51 1.23 10.19 3.31
C ASN A 51 2.17 9.25 2.53
N ILE A 52 2.68 8.19 3.20
CA ILE A 52 3.52 7.18 2.52
C ILE A 52 2.74 6.53 1.38
N TYR A 53 1.48 6.12 1.62
CA TYR A 53 0.64 5.54 0.58
C TYR A 53 0.42 6.52 -0.59
N TYR A 54 0.13 7.79 -0.30
CA TYR A 54 -0.05 8.80 -1.32
C TYR A 54 1.21 9.01 -2.17
N ASP A 55 2.39 9.05 -1.54
CA ASP A 55 3.66 9.14 -2.26
C ASP A 55 3.87 7.93 -3.19
N MET A 56 3.51 6.72 -2.73
CA MET A 56 3.53 5.51 -3.57
C MET A 56 2.51 5.58 -4.71
N LEU A 57 1.31 6.10 -4.46
CA LEU A 57 0.26 6.27 -5.47
C LEU A 57 0.70 7.23 -6.58
N MET A 58 1.50 8.23 -6.26
CA MET A 58 2.00 9.20 -7.26
C MET A 58 3.28 8.74 -7.96
N SER A 59 4.03 7.78 -7.42
CA SER A 59 5.36 7.43 -7.92
C SER A 59 5.53 5.98 -8.38
N ILE A 60 4.84 5.01 -7.77
CA ILE A 60 4.97 3.57 -8.04
C ILE A 60 3.78 3.08 -8.85
N TYR A 61 2.56 3.46 -8.48
CA TYR A 61 1.34 3.02 -9.15
C TYR A 61 1.33 3.31 -10.67
N PRO A 62 1.75 4.50 -11.17
CA PRO A 62 1.80 4.76 -12.61
C PRO A 62 2.80 3.86 -13.36
N ASP A 63 3.90 3.47 -12.70
CA ASP A 63 4.89 2.57 -13.29
C ASP A 63 4.34 1.13 -13.35
N MET A 64 3.66 0.68 -12.29
CA MET A 64 2.97 -0.62 -12.26
C MET A 64 1.88 -0.70 -13.34
N LEU A 65 1.10 0.37 -13.54
CA LEU A 65 0.07 0.43 -14.58
C LEU A 65 0.66 0.30 -15.99
N LYS A 66 1.76 1.01 -16.28
CA LYS A 66 2.47 0.87 -17.56
C LYS A 66 3.00 -0.55 -17.78
N CYS A 67 3.44 -1.22 -16.72
CA CYS A 67 3.92 -2.60 -16.81
C CYS A 67 2.76 -3.58 -17.07
N GLU A 68 1.58 -3.35 -16.50
CA GLU A 68 0.36 -4.11 -16.84
C GLU A 68 -0.01 -3.94 -18.32
N GLU A 69 0.00 -2.70 -18.83
CA GLU A 69 -0.38 -2.37 -20.22
C GLU A 69 0.63 -2.89 -21.26
N SER A 70 1.93 -2.78 -20.98
CA SER A 70 3.00 -3.19 -21.90
C SER A 70 3.34 -4.67 -21.83
N GLY A 71 3.00 -5.34 -20.72
CA GLY A 71 3.42 -6.71 -20.43
C GLY A 71 4.92 -6.83 -20.08
N GLU A 72 5.64 -5.72 -19.96
CA GLU A 72 7.03 -5.67 -19.51
C GLU A 72 7.10 -5.70 -17.97
N LYS A 73 8.20 -6.21 -17.41
CA LYS A 73 8.38 -6.28 -15.94
C LYS A 73 8.88 -4.94 -15.41
N ASP A 74 8.29 -4.46 -14.31
CA ASP A 74 8.86 -3.34 -13.54
C ASP A 74 10.22 -3.76 -12.97
N VAL A 75 11.24 -2.91 -13.18
CA VAL A 75 12.61 -3.09 -12.68
C VAL A 75 12.67 -3.01 -11.15
N ARG A 76 11.72 -2.32 -10.51
CA ARG A 76 11.63 -2.20 -9.04
C ARG A 76 10.91 -3.37 -8.39
N ALA A 77 9.95 -3.96 -9.11
CA ALA A 77 9.23 -5.16 -8.69
C ALA A 77 10.03 -6.41 -9.08
N LYS A 78 11.18 -6.61 -8.42
CA LYS A 78 12.19 -7.62 -8.80
C LYS A 78 11.67 -9.05 -9.00
N ASP A 79 10.47 -9.37 -8.52
CA ASP A 79 9.88 -10.71 -8.60
C ASP A 79 8.42 -10.75 -9.10
N ILE A 80 7.84 -9.63 -9.57
CA ILE A 80 6.46 -9.62 -10.07
C ILE A 80 6.46 -10.02 -11.57
N ARG A 81 5.79 -11.13 -11.90
CA ARG A 81 5.51 -11.46 -13.31
C ARG A 81 4.40 -10.55 -13.81
N ALA A 82 4.37 -10.23 -15.11
CA ALA A 82 3.31 -9.39 -15.69
C ALA A 82 1.88 -9.82 -15.30
N LYS A 83 1.63 -11.13 -15.25
CA LYS A 83 0.33 -11.70 -14.82
C LYS A 83 -0.03 -11.44 -13.35
N ASP A 84 0.95 -11.17 -12.52
CA ASP A 84 0.80 -10.93 -11.09
C ASP A 84 0.70 -9.39 -10.82
N ILE A 85 0.97 -8.50 -11.80
CA ILE A 85 0.89 -7.03 -11.61
C ILE A 85 -0.55 -6.57 -11.34
N LYS A 86 -1.53 -7.15 -12.05
CA LYS A 86 -2.94 -6.79 -11.88
C LYS A 86 -3.43 -7.06 -10.46
N GLU A 87 -3.10 -8.22 -9.89
CA GLU A 87 -3.46 -8.58 -8.52
C GLU A 87 -2.79 -7.64 -7.51
N TRP A 88 -1.55 -7.23 -7.78
CA TRP A 88 -0.87 -6.24 -6.96
C TRP A 88 -1.58 -4.88 -7.00
N ILE A 89 -1.96 -4.42 -8.20
CA ILE A 89 -2.71 -3.16 -8.38
C ILE A 89 -4.03 -3.22 -7.61
N GLU A 90 -4.80 -4.30 -7.76
CA GLU A 90 -6.06 -4.49 -7.04
C GLU A 90 -5.86 -4.43 -5.51
N GLY A 91 -4.85 -5.13 -5.00
CA GLY A 91 -4.50 -5.11 -3.58
C GLY A 91 -4.02 -3.74 -3.08
N PHE A 92 -3.27 -3.02 -3.89
CA PHE A 92 -2.78 -1.67 -3.60
C PHE A 92 -3.93 -0.65 -3.53
N LEU A 93 -4.83 -0.66 -4.51
CA LEU A 93 -6.01 0.21 -4.53
C LEU A 93 -6.97 -0.11 -3.37
N HIS A 94 -7.14 -1.39 -3.04
CA HIS A 94 -7.91 -1.81 -1.87
C HIS A 94 -7.30 -1.30 -0.55
N LEU A 95 -5.96 -1.32 -0.41
CA LEU A 95 -5.29 -0.68 0.74
C LEU A 95 -5.62 0.83 0.80
N GLY A 96 -5.58 1.53 -0.33
CA GLY A 96 -5.92 2.95 -0.41
C GLY A 96 -7.34 3.28 0.05
N GLN A 97 -8.32 2.48 -0.37
CA GLN A 97 -9.71 2.62 0.10
C GLN A 97 -9.81 2.46 1.62
N ARG A 98 -9.10 1.48 2.19
CA ARG A 98 -9.04 1.25 3.64
C ARG A 98 -8.31 2.34 4.40
N LEU A 99 -7.41 3.06 3.74
CA LEU A 99 -6.76 4.27 4.23
C LEU A 99 -7.60 5.54 4.00
N PHE A 100 -8.87 5.40 3.61
CA PHE A 100 -9.84 6.47 3.40
C PHE A 100 -9.52 7.40 2.21
N PHE A 101 -8.77 6.93 1.22
CA PHE A 101 -8.60 7.65 -0.04
C PHE A 101 -9.78 7.41 -0.99
N ASN A 102 -10.21 8.47 -1.70
CA ASN A 102 -11.15 8.34 -2.81
C ASN A 102 -10.42 7.88 -4.07
N ILE A 103 -10.16 6.57 -4.17
CA ILE A 103 -9.36 6.01 -5.25
C ILE A 103 -9.94 6.30 -6.63
N GLU A 104 -11.27 6.20 -6.79
CA GLU A 104 -11.93 6.46 -8.08
C GLU A 104 -11.70 7.88 -8.59
N GLU A 105 -11.60 8.87 -7.69
CA GLU A 105 -11.34 10.25 -8.05
C GLU A 105 -9.85 10.49 -8.37
N ILE A 106 -8.95 9.85 -7.61
CA ILE A 106 -7.51 10.06 -7.76
C ILE A 106 -6.97 9.36 -9.02
N THR A 107 -7.47 8.18 -9.37
CA THR A 107 -6.99 7.39 -10.52
C THR A 107 -7.75 7.68 -11.82
N ARG A 108 -8.55 8.75 -11.88
CA ARG A 108 -9.32 9.13 -13.08
C ARG A 108 -8.51 9.87 -14.15
N PHE A 109 -7.23 10.13 -13.89
CA PHE A 109 -6.29 10.85 -14.76
C PHE A 109 -5.23 9.90 -15.32
#